data_AF-A0A833D2S7-F1
#
_entry.id   AF-A0A833D2S7-F1
#
_cell.length_a   1.000
_cell.length_b   1.000
_cell.length_c   1.000
_cell.angle_alpha   90.00
_cell.angle_beta   90.00
_cell.angle_gamma   90.00
#
_symmetry.space_group_name_H-M   'P 1'
#
loop_
_entity.id
_entity.type
_entity.pdbx_description
1 polymer ?
#
loop_
_entity_poly.entity_id
_entity_poly.type
_entity_poly.pdbx_seq_one_letter_code
_entity_poly.pdbx_strand_id
1 'polypeptide(L)'
;MPDRRAHHYWDGDRVMGRAYRMLEAENKTIDVGTEAWDVWLLFDQQATWGVDGPPQAVWWEHQLRVPPPERMLDPARFAGKAAELRRKPQDH
;
A
#
# COMPACT_ATOMS: atom_id res chain seq x y z
N MET A 1 -12.99 17.42 -7.09
CA MET A 1 -14.19 16.54 -7.14
C MET A 1 -13.84 15.20 -6.51
N PRO A 2 -14.73 14.58 -5.73
CA PRO A 2 -14.55 13.19 -5.30
C PRO A 2 -14.59 12.27 -6.54
N ASP A 3 -13.57 11.42 -6.71
CA ASP A 3 -13.50 10.43 -7.78
C ASP A 3 -14.49 9.29 -7.47
N ARG A 4 -15.31 8.86 -8.44
CA ARG A 4 -16.29 7.77 -8.24
C ARG A 4 -15.65 6.43 -7.88
N ARG A 5 -14.35 6.27 -8.11
CA ARG A 5 -13.57 5.08 -7.76
C ARG A 5 -13.00 5.16 -6.34
N ALA A 6 -13.09 6.32 -5.68
CA ALA A 6 -12.64 6.48 -4.30
C ALA A 6 -13.75 6.01 -3.36
N HIS A 7 -13.49 4.93 -2.64
CA HIS A 7 -14.36 4.41 -1.59
C HIS A 7 -13.72 4.70 -0.24
N HIS A 8 -14.50 5.23 0.70
CA HIS A 8 -14.09 5.42 2.09
C HIS A 8 -14.75 4.37 2.96
N TYR A 9 -13.96 3.68 3.77
CA TYR A 9 -14.43 2.71 4.76
C TYR A 9 -13.71 2.99 6.08
N TRP A 10 -14.42 2.81 7.20
CA TRP A 10 -13.86 2.94 8.54
C TRP A 10 -13.83 1.57 9.21
N ASP A 11 -12.65 1.15 9.64
CA ASP A 11 -12.40 -0.12 10.33
C ASP A 11 -12.11 0.12 11.82
N GLY A 12 -13.17 0.28 12.61
CA GLY A 12 -13.05 0.55 14.06
C GLY A 12 -12.38 -0.58 14.83
N ASP A 13 -12.55 -1.82 14.37
CA ASP A 13 -11.94 -3.00 14.96
C ASP A 13 -10.50 -3.21 14.52
N ARG A 14 -9.98 -2.39 13.60
CA ARG A 14 -8.58 -2.39 13.12
C ARG A 14 -8.14 -3.72 12.50
N VAL A 15 -9.07 -4.49 11.94
CA VAL A 15 -8.80 -5.76 11.25
C VAL A 15 -7.77 -5.55 10.13
N MET A 16 -7.93 -4.51 9.31
CA MET A 16 -7.05 -4.14 8.21
C MET A 16 -5.68 -3.67 8.71
N GLY A 17 -5.67 -2.83 9.74
CA GLY A 17 -4.41 -2.34 10.35
C GLY A 17 -3.58 -3.48 10.94
N ARG A 18 -4.21 -4.53 11.46
CA ARG A 18 -3.55 -5.75 11.91
C ARG A 18 -3.09 -6.63 10.75
N ALA A 19 -3.92 -6.81 9.72
CA ALA A 19 -3.56 -7.57 8.53
C ALA A 19 -2.33 -6.98 7.82
N TYR A 20 -2.20 -5.65 7.82
CA TYR A 20 -1.06 -4.93 7.27
C TYR A 20 0.02 -4.57 8.28
N ARG A 21 -0.08 -4.99 9.55
CA ARG A 21 1.02 -4.77 10.52
C ARG A 21 2.34 -5.34 10.01
N MET A 22 2.24 -6.45 9.28
CA MET A 22 3.32 -7.08 8.56
C MET A 22 3.13 -6.77 7.08
N LEU A 23 3.74 -5.68 6.60
CA LEU A 23 3.80 -5.40 5.18
C LEU A 23 4.94 -6.23 4.58
N GLU A 24 4.63 -7.15 3.69
CA GLU A 24 5.65 -7.75 2.85
C GLU A 24 6.00 -6.80 1.71
N ALA A 25 7.20 -6.24 1.74
CA ALA A 25 7.76 -5.48 0.64
C ALA A 25 9.14 -6.02 0.30
N GLU A 26 9.40 -6.26 -0.99
CA GLU A 26 10.73 -6.70 -1.46
C GLU A 26 11.24 -7.99 -0.76
N ASN A 27 10.37 -9.00 -0.60
CA ASN A 27 10.67 -10.26 0.12
C ASN A 27 11.10 -10.05 1.59
N LYS A 28 10.72 -8.95 2.22
CA LYS A 28 10.94 -8.68 3.64
C LYS A 28 9.64 -8.29 4.31
N THR A 29 9.38 -8.88 5.47
CA THR A 29 8.35 -8.37 6.36
C THR A 29 8.87 -7.10 7.03
N ILE A 30 8.26 -5.98 6.70
CA ILE A 30 8.53 -4.70 7.34
C ILE A 30 7.57 -4.60 8.51
N ASP A 31 8.13 -4.80 9.71
CA ASP A 31 7.43 -4.51 10.94
C ASP A 31 7.42 -2.98 11.11
N VAL A 32 6.28 -2.37 10.81
CA VAL A 32 6.03 -0.94 11.08
C VAL A 32 5.92 -0.66 12.59
N GLY A 33 6.17 -1.65 13.45
CA GLY A 33 6.22 -1.58 14.91
C GLY A 33 4.85 -1.42 15.58
N THR A 34 3.85 -0.99 14.82
CA THR A 34 2.50 -0.64 15.24
C THR A 34 1.48 -1.04 14.17
N GLU A 35 0.20 -0.79 14.39
CA GLU A 35 -0.80 -0.93 13.32
C GLU A 35 -0.41 -0.02 12.15
N ALA A 36 -0.47 -0.53 10.91
CA ALA A 36 -0.02 0.20 9.73
C ALA A 36 -0.91 1.41 9.45
N TRP A 37 -0.61 2.52 10.11
CA TRP A 37 -1.22 3.82 9.92
C TRP A 37 -0.29 4.73 9.15
N ASP A 38 -0.86 5.71 8.45
CA ASP A 38 -0.13 6.64 7.58
C ASP A 38 0.75 5.97 6.51
N VAL A 39 0.31 4.81 6.01
CA VAL A 39 0.94 4.06 4.90
C VAL A 39 0.15 4.26 3.61
N TRP A 40 0.88 4.30 2.50
CA TRP A 40 0.37 4.48 1.16
C TRP A 40 0.81 3.29 0.32
N LEU A 41 -0.15 2.51 -0.17
CA LEU A 41 0.10 1.27 -0.89
C LEU A 41 -0.34 1.40 -2.35
N LEU A 42 0.47 0.91 -3.28
CA LEU A 42 0.10 0.70 -4.67
C LEU A 42 0.10 -0.80 -4.96
N PHE A 43 -0.96 -1.22 -5.64
CA PHE A 43 -1.14 -2.56 -6.14
C PHE A 43 -1.15 -2.52 -7.68
N ASP A 44 -0.73 -3.61 -8.31
CA ASP A 44 -0.91 -3.75 -9.75
C ASP A 44 -2.39 -4.04 -10.10
N GLN A 45 -2.67 -4.21 -11.39
CA GLN A 45 -4.03 -4.44 -11.89
C GLN A 45 -4.50 -5.90 -11.69
N GLN A 46 -3.60 -6.82 -11.33
CA GLN A 46 -3.90 -8.24 -11.10
C GLN A 46 -4.09 -8.54 -9.61
N ALA A 47 -3.74 -7.60 -8.73
CA ALA A 47 -3.93 -7.71 -7.30
C ALA A 47 -5.39 -7.98 -6.95
N THR A 48 -5.61 -9.11 -6.28
CA THR A 48 -6.93 -9.54 -5.83
C THR A 48 -6.91 -9.72 -4.31
N TRP A 49 -8.03 -9.35 -3.70
CA TRP A 49 -8.24 -9.59 -2.27
C TRP A 49 -8.69 -11.03 -2.09
N GLY A 50 -7.83 -11.84 -1.50
CA GLY A 50 -8.07 -13.27 -1.26
C GLY A 50 -8.64 -13.54 0.12
N VAL A 51 -8.97 -14.81 0.36
CA VAL A 51 -9.40 -15.31 1.67
C VAL A 51 -8.24 -15.32 2.67
N ASP A 52 -7.02 -15.50 2.16
CA ASP A 52 -5.80 -15.66 2.97
C ASP A 52 -5.19 -14.32 3.41
N GLY A 53 -5.69 -13.20 2.88
CA GLY A 53 -5.22 -11.87 3.27
C GLY A 53 -5.20 -10.85 2.14
N PRO A 54 -4.71 -9.63 2.44
CA PRO A 54 -4.53 -8.60 1.44
C PRO A 54 -3.47 -9.01 0.39
N PRO A 55 -3.59 -8.53 -0.86
CA PRO A 55 -2.54 -8.72 -1.85
C PRO A 55 -1.26 -7.99 -1.42
N GLN A 56 -0.13 -8.42 -1.97
CA GLN A 56 1.13 -7.72 -1.79
C GLN A 56 1.14 -6.40 -2.57
N ALA A 57 1.58 -5.32 -1.93
CA ALA A 57 1.77 -4.04 -2.58
C ALA A 57 3.05 -4.08 -3.44
N VAL A 58 2.95 -3.66 -4.71
CA VAL A 58 4.10 -3.54 -5.62
C VAL A 58 4.93 -2.28 -5.33
N TRP A 59 4.35 -1.32 -4.61
CA TRP A 59 5.05 -0.16 -4.08
C TRP A 59 4.36 0.34 -2.81
N TRP A 60 5.15 0.88 -1.90
CA TRP A 60 4.61 1.52 -0.70
C TRP A 60 5.50 2.66 -0.21
N GLU A 61 4.90 3.59 0.51
CA GLU A 61 5.54 4.70 1.22
C GLU A 61 4.79 4.96 2.54
N HIS A 62 5.38 5.68 3.49
CA HIS A 62 4.76 5.99 4.78
C HIS A 62 5.05 7.42 5.22
N GLN A 63 4.21 7.99 6.08
CA GLN A 63 4.47 9.30 6.72
C GLN A 63 4.99 9.16 8.15
N LEU A 64 5.30 7.92 8.56
CA LEU A 64 5.89 7.62 9.85
C LEU A 64 7.36 8.08 9.88
N ARG A 65 7.78 8.78 10.94
CA ARG A 65 9.19 9.15 11.17
C ARG A 65 10.03 7.98 11.70
N VAL A 66 9.77 6.79 11.17
CA VAL A 66 10.48 5.54 11.50
C VAL A 66 11.19 5.01 10.25
N PRO A 67 12.18 4.13 10.38
CA PRO A 67 12.81 3.49 9.24
C PRO A 67 11.80 2.64 8.42
N PRO A 68 12.08 2.43 7.12
CA PRO A 68 13.21 2.95 6.36
C PRO A 68 12.97 4.39 5.83
N PRO A 69 13.88 5.36 6.08
CA PRO A 69 13.66 6.77 5.73
C PRO A 69 13.49 7.01 4.21
N GLU A 70 14.04 6.14 3.37
CA GLU A 70 13.87 6.17 1.92
C GLU A 70 12.42 5.94 1.47
N ARG A 71 11.60 5.32 2.32
CA ARG A 71 10.17 5.06 2.12
C ARG A 71 9.28 6.16 2.70
N MET A 72 9.85 7.24 3.23
CA MET A 72 9.09 8.44 3.59
C MET A 72 8.31 8.96 2.37
N LEU A 73 7.03 9.29 2.56
CA LEU A 73 6.15 9.72 1.48
C LEU A 73 6.71 10.93 0.75
N ASP A 74 6.96 10.75 -0.54
CA ASP A 74 7.21 11.79 -1.53
C ASP A 74 6.02 11.78 -2.51
N PRO A 75 5.14 12.80 -2.47
CA PRO A 75 3.96 12.84 -3.33
C PRO A 75 4.27 12.75 -4.83
N ALA A 76 5.38 13.32 -5.29
CA ALA A 76 5.75 13.32 -6.70
C ALA A 76 6.24 11.93 -7.13
N ARG A 77 7.08 11.29 -6.31
CA ARG A 77 7.55 9.92 -6.56
C ARG A 77 6.40 8.92 -6.54
N PHE A 78 5.52 9.03 -5.55
CA PHE A 78 4.37 8.14 -5.41
C PHE A 78 3.40 8.28 -6.60
N ALA A 79 3.11 9.51 -7.02
CA ALA A 79 2.30 9.77 -8.22
C ALA A 79 2.97 9.21 -9.50
N GLY A 80 4.30 9.32 -9.61
CA GLY A 80 5.08 8.73 -10.69
C GLY A 80 4.92 7.21 -10.75
N LYS A 81 5.07 6.53 -9.60
CA LYS A 81 4.88 5.07 -9.49
C LYS A 81 3.45 4.63 -9.84
N ALA A 82 2.45 5.38 -9.39
CA ALA A 82 1.06 5.11 -9.76
C ALA A 82 0.83 5.25 -11.27
N ALA A 83 1.46 6.25 -11.91
CA ALA A 83 1.37 6.44 -13.35
C ALA A 83 2.10 5.34 -14.14
N GLU A 84 3.25 4.85 -13.65
CA GLU A 84 3.96 3.70 -14.23
C GLU A 84 3.10 2.44 -14.23
N LEU A 85 2.46 2.12 -13.10
CA LEU A 85 1.60 0.94 -12.96
C LEU A 85 0.36 0.98 -13.87
N ARG A 86 -0.17 2.18 -14.14
CA ARG A 86 -1.27 2.35 -15.10
C ARG A 86 -0.85 2.11 -16.55
N ARG A 87 0.42 2.30 -16.90
CA ARG A 87 0.92 2.19 -18.28
C ARG A 87 1.45 0.81 -18.64
N LYS A 88 1.86 -0.01 -17.66
CA LYS A 88 2.38 -1.36 -17.93
C LYS A 88 1.28 -2.24 -18.57
N PRO A 89 1.51 -2.81 -19.77
CA PRO A 89 0.61 -3.79 -20.36
C PRO A 89 0.58 -5.08 -19.51
N GLN A 90 -0.57 -5.77 -19.52
CA GLN A 90 -0.71 -7.09 -18.91
C GLN A 90 0.00 -8.13 -19.79
N ASP A 91 1.19 -8.55 -19.39
CA ASP A 91 1.78 -9.77 -19.97
C ASP A 91 0.93 -10.97 -19.49
N HIS A 92 0.33 -11.67 -20.45
CA HIS A 92 -0.52 -12.87 -20.30
C HIS A 92 0.33 -14.14 -20.31
#